data_AF-A0AAD5NVP4-F1
#
_entry.id   AF-A0AAD5NVP4-F1
#
_cell.length_a   1.000
_cell.length_b   1.000
_cell.length_c   1.000
_cell.angle_alpha   90.00
_cell.angle_beta   90.00
_cell.angle_gamma   90.00
#
_symmetry.space_group_name_H-M   'P 1'
#
loop_
_entity.id
_entity.type
_entity.pdbx_description
1 polymer ?
#
loop_
_entity_poly.entity_id
_entity_poly.type
_entity_poly.pdbx_seq_one_letter_code
_entity_poly.pdbx_strand_id
1 'polypeptide(L)'
;MGCVNQVQILILLSLSSLFFSSSTAQNFKCNTPGKCSALVGYAPHNITSLSDILNLFNIKNLRDVLGANNLPLTTPKNYTVEAKNTIKIPISCRCSNGTGVSDNPPVYTVKKNDTLYLIASEVFSGVVVYKKIVEANKIPNENLIDIGQNLTIPLPCSCDDVDGDKVVHYAHVVQSGSTLKSIAKEFGTDEDTLKKINDIADDSKLFADQPIDVPLKACSSSIKSESLDNGLRVANGTYVFTANNCEKCTCDYASSPTLQCEQTQLKLATCPNPSNIASRIGSRWSFLFISSIHLIPLFLYLFQ
;
A
#
# COMPACT_ATOMS: atom_id res chain seq x y z
N MET A 1 20.04 -71.21 -40.35
CA MET A 1 19.21 -70.15 -40.96
C MET A 1 18.15 -69.74 -39.95
N GLY A 2 18.07 -68.46 -39.60
CA GLY A 2 17.01 -67.91 -38.74
C GLY A 2 17.56 -67.00 -37.64
N CYS A 3 17.54 -65.69 -37.91
CA CYS A 3 18.20 -64.63 -37.15
C CYS A 3 17.62 -64.39 -35.74
N VAL A 4 18.52 -64.07 -34.80
CA VAL A 4 18.22 -63.34 -33.56
C VAL A 4 17.83 -61.91 -33.95
N ASN A 5 16.65 -61.43 -33.54
CA ASN A 5 16.28 -60.03 -33.69
C ASN A 5 15.97 -59.46 -32.30
N GLN A 6 16.95 -58.75 -31.74
CA GLN A 6 16.78 -57.91 -30.56
C GLN A 6 15.93 -56.70 -30.95
N VAL A 7 14.75 -56.58 -30.35
CA VAL A 7 13.98 -55.33 -30.41
C VAL A 7 14.48 -54.44 -29.28
N GLN A 8 15.37 -53.50 -29.62
CA GLN A 8 15.74 -52.38 -28.76
C GLN A 8 14.58 -51.38 -28.74
N ILE A 9 13.85 -51.32 -27.63
CA ILE A 9 12.86 -50.28 -27.37
C ILE A 9 13.62 -49.01 -26.96
N LEU A 10 13.81 -48.09 -27.91
CA LEU A 10 14.22 -46.72 -27.60
C LEU A 10 13.02 -45.95 -27.04
N ILE A 11 13.00 -45.75 -25.72
CA ILE A 11 12.09 -44.82 -25.07
C ILE A 11 12.65 -43.41 -25.28
N LEU A 12 12.09 -42.68 -26.25
CA LEU A 12 12.29 -41.24 -26.41
C LEU A 12 11.64 -40.53 -25.22
N LEU A 13 12.42 -40.28 -24.17
CA LEU A 13 12.08 -39.31 -23.14
C LEU A 13 12.09 -37.92 -23.79
N SER A 14 10.93 -37.44 -24.20
CA SER A 14 10.73 -36.03 -24.52
C SER A 14 10.94 -35.23 -23.24
N LEU A 15 12.15 -34.70 -23.04
CA LEU A 15 12.39 -33.60 -22.12
C LEU A 15 11.57 -32.42 -22.65
N SER A 16 10.33 -32.32 -22.22
CA SER A 16 9.60 -31.06 -22.24
C SER A 16 10.32 -30.16 -21.26
N SER A 17 11.30 -29.40 -21.74
CA SER A 17 11.82 -28.24 -21.03
C SER A 17 10.64 -27.32 -20.81
N LEU A 18 10.06 -27.38 -19.60
CA LEU A 18 9.22 -26.32 -19.07
C LEU A 18 10.12 -25.08 -19.03
N PHE A 19 10.11 -24.32 -20.11
CA PHE A 19 10.53 -22.93 -20.08
C PHE A 19 9.54 -22.24 -19.15
N PHE A 20 9.86 -22.21 -17.86
CA PHE A 20 9.34 -21.18 -16.98
C PHE A 20 9.81 -19.88 -17.60
N SER A 21 8.93 -19.28 -18.40
CA SER A 21 9.08 -17.89 -18.81
C SER A 21 9.14 -17.14 -17.49
N SER A 22 10.35 -16.75 -17.12
CA SER A 22 10.62 -15.87 -15.99
C SER A 22 9.74 -14.65 -16.22
N SER A 23 8.54 -14.61 -15.63
CA SER A 23 7.80 -13.37 -15.55
C SER A 23 8.70 -12.47 -14.71
N THR A 24 9.33 -11.52 -15.38
CA THR A 24 9.95 -10.39 -14.74
C THR A 24 8.80 -9.69 -14.05
N ALA A 25 8.54 -9.99 -12.77
CA ALA A 25 7.73 -9.14 -11.93
C ALA A 25 8.49 -7.81 -11.84
N GLN A 26 8.20 -6.95 -12.80
CA GLN A 26 8.80 -5.67 -13.01
C GLN A 26 8.35 -4.79 -11.84
N ASN A 27 9.24 -3.96 -11.31
CA ASN A 27 8.83 -2.93 -10.34
C ASN A 27 7.70 -2.12 -10.99
N PHE A 28 6.75 -1.63 -10.19
CA PHE A 28 5.66 -0.83 -10.74
C PHE A 28 6.23 0.36 -11.49
N LYS A 29 5.68 0.62 -12.68
CA LYS A 29 6.07 1.76 -13.50
C LYS A 29 5.84 3.02 -12.69
N CYS A 30 6.86 3.85 -12.62
CA CYS A 30 6.73 5.16 -12.01
C CYS A 30 7.61 6.20 -12.72
N ASN A 31 6.94 7.09 -13.42
CA ASN A 31 7.55 8.13 -14.25
C ASN A 31 7.51 9.50 -13.58
N THR A 32 6.62 9.69 -12.61
CA THR A 32 6.46 10.92 -11.85
C THR A 32 7.57 11.02 -10.80
N PRO A 33 8.54 11.94 -10.96
CA PRO A 33 9.65 12.03 -10.04
C PRO A 33 9.18 12.53 -8.67
N GLY A 34 9.81 12.02 -7.61
CA GLY A 34 9.55 12.48 -6.25
C GLY A 34 9.10 11.37 -5.31
N LYS A 35 8.38 11.76 -4.26
CA LYS A 35 7.83 10.86 -3.25
C LYS A 35 6.32 10.99 -3.19
N CYS A 36 5.66 9.90 -2.81
CA CYS A 36 4.24 9.86 -2.54
C CYS A 36 3.92 8.77 -1.51
N SER A 37 2.67 8.76 -1.03
CA SER A 37 2.14 7.66 -0.23
C SER A 37 1.65 6.53 -1.14
N ALA A 38 2.02 5.30 -0.79
CA ALA A 38 1.52 4.08 -1.43
C ALA A 38 1.17 3.04 -0.35
N LEU A 39 0.49 1.98 -0.74
CA LEU A 39 0.10 0.88 0.14
C LEU A 39 0.65 -0.45 -0.40
N VAL A 40 0.96 -1.38 0.49
CA VAL A 40 1.20 -2.78 0.10
C VAL A 40 0.31 -3.73 0.91
N GLY A 41 -0.18 -4.79 0.28
CA GLY A 41 -1.09 -5.75 0.91
C GLY A 41 -0.32 -6.92 1.52
N TYR A 42 -0.22 -6.96 2.84
CA TYR A 42 0.47 -8.04 3.56
C TYR A 42 -0.53 -9.01 4.18
N ALA A 43 -0.48 -10.29 3.78
CA ALA A 43 -1.33 -11.35 4.30
C ALA A 43 -0.47 -12.40 5.02
N PRO A 44 -0.36 -12.36 6.35
CA PRO A 44 0.58 -13.21 7.08
C PRO A 44 0.22 -14.69 6.92
N HIS A 45 1.21 -15.57 6.76
CA HIS A 45 0.96 -17.02 6.66
C HIS A 45 0.49 -17.65 7.97
N ASN A 46 0.94 -17.11 9.10
CA ASN A 46 0.55 -17.54 10.43
C ASN A 46 -0.08 -16.36 11.19
N ILE A 47 -0.83 -16.67 12.25
CA ILE A 47 -1.36 -15.66 13.16
C ILE A 47 -0.21 -14.78 13.68
N THR A 48 -0.40 -13.47 13.67
CA THR A 48 0.59 -12.49 14.11
C THR A 48 -0.07 -11.30 14.82
N SER A 49 0.70 -10.29 15.21
CA SER A 49 0.19 -9.06 15.83
C SER A 49 0.54 -7.82 15.00
N LEU A 50 -0.20 -6.72 15.17
CA LEU A 50 0.21 -5.45 14.57
C LEU A 50 1.62 -5.03 15.00
N SER A 51 2.04 -5.34 16.23
CA SER A 51 3.39 -5.05 16.71
C SER A 51 4.47 -5.75 15.88
N ASP A 52 4.26 -7.01 15.53
CA ASP A 52 5.22 -7.78 14.72
C ASP A 52 5.23 -7.27 13.28
N ILE A 53 4.07 -6.92 12.72
CA ILE A 53 3.95 -6.30 11.39
C ILE A 53 4.67 -4.95 11.35
N LEU A 54 4.46 -4.09 12.35
CA LEU A 54 5.15 -2.80 12.46
C LEU A 54 6.68 -2.99 12.47
N ASN A 55 7.17 -3.98 13.22
CA ASN A 55 8.60 -4.30 13.26
C ASN A 55 9.11 -4.82 11.90
N LEU A 56 8.38 -5.75 11.28
CA LEU A 56 8.75 -6.36 9.99
C LEU A 56 8.86 -5.32 8.88
N PHE A 57 7.93 -4.36 8.83
CA PHE A 57 7.89 -3.31 7.81
C PHE A 57 8.59 -2.01 8.22
N ASN A 58 9.24 -1.97 9.39
CA ASN A 58 9.91 -0.77 9.93
C ASN A 58 8.98 0.45 10.05
N ILE A 59 7.72 0.23 10.48
CA ILE A 59 6.74 1.29 10.70
C ILE A 59 6.77 1.73 12.17
N LYS A 60 7.02 3.03 12.37
CA LYS A 60 7.21 3.60 13.71
C LYS A 60 5.89 3.89 14.43
N ASN A 61 4.87 4.36 13.70
CA ASN A 61 3.61 4.77 14.30
C ASN A 61 2.51 3.74 13.99
N LEU A 62 1.92 3.16 15.04
CA LEU A 62 0.76 2.26 14.91
C LEU A 62 -0.38 2.91 14.11
N ARG A 63 -0.62 4.22 14.33
CA ARG A 63 -1.70 4.99 13.70
C ARG A 63 -1.67 4.97 12.18
N ASP A 64 -0.49 4.85 11.58
CA ASP A 64 -0.36 4.81 10.12
C ASP A 64 -1.02 3.54 9.57
N VAL A 65 -0.77 2.39 10.21
CA VAL A 65 -1.42 1.10 9.86
C VAL A 65 -2.90 1.13 10.21
N LEU A 66 -3.30 1.69 11.36
CA LEU A 66 -4.72 1.80 11.70
C LEU A 66 -5.48 2.61 10.66
N GLY A 67 -4.90 3.74 10.22
CA GLY A 67 -5.46 4.61 9.19
C GLY A 67 -5.63 3.93 7.85
N ALA A 68 -4.59 3.26 7.37
CA ALA A 68 -4.60 2.53 6.10
C ALA A 68 -5.64 1.39 6.04
N ASN A 69 -6.09 0.91 7.21
CA ASN A 69 -7.07 -0.18 7.34
C ASN A 69 -8.40 0.25 7.96
N ASN A 70 -8.60 1.57 8.16
CA ASN A 70 -9.78 2.12 8.84
C ASN A 70 -10.10 1.47 10.19
N LEU A 71 -9.07 1.08 10.94
CA LEU A 71 -9.22 0.49 12.27
C LEU A 71 -9.46 1.59 13.31
N PRO A 72 -10.22 1.32 14.40
CA PRO A 72 -10.39 2.27 15.49
C PRO A 72 -9.07 2.69 16.13
N LEU A 73 -8.98 3.95 16.60
CA LEU A 73 -7.78 4.45 17.30
C LEU A 73 -7.54 3.76 18.66
N THR A 74 -8.54 3.07 19.18
CA THR A 74 -8.45 2.26 20.41
C THR A 74 -7.81 0.90 20.17
N THR A 75 -7.58 0.50 18.92
CA THR A 75 -6.94 -0.78 18.57
C THR A 75 -5.51 -0.83 19.12
N PRO A 76 -5.16 -1.82 19.96
CA PRO A 76 -3.85 -1.89 20.59
C PRO A 76 -2.79 -2.50 19.66
N LYS A 77 -1.51 -2.31 20.00
CA LYS A 77 -0.38 -2.90 19.23
C LYS A 77 -0.40 -4.43 19.19
N ASN A 78 -0.94 -5.08 20.22
CA ASN A 78 -1.07 -6.54 20.27
C ASN A 78 -2.35 -7.06 19.60
N TYR A 79 -3.07 -6.21 18.84
CA TYR A 79 -4.18 -6.66 18.02
C TYR A 79 -3.75 -7.80 17.09
N THR A 80 -4.47 -8.91 17.19
CA THR A 80 -4.20 -10.14 16.44
C THR A 80 -4.64 -9.98 14.98
N VAL A 81 -3.76 -10.37 14.07
CA VAL A 81 -4.06 -10.50 12.64
C VAL A 81 -4.03 -11.98 12.31
N GLU A 82 -5.19 -12.50 11.91
CA GLU A 82 -5.35 -13.90 11.52
C GLU A 82 -4.54 -14.24 10.28
N ALA A 83 -4.19 -15.52 10.14
CA ALA A 83 -3.53 -16.01 8.94
C ALA A 83 -4.37 -15.68 7.69
N LYS A 84 -3.68 -15.26 6.62
CA LYS A 84 -4.23 -14.89 5.32
C LYS A 84 -5.15 -13.66 5.30
N ASN A 85 -5.43 -13.03 6.45
CA ASN A 85 -6.13 -11.76 6.47
C ASN A 85 -5.19 -10.62 6.06
N THR A 86 -5.48 -9.98 4.93
CA THR A 86 -4.65 -8.91 4.40
C THR A 86 -4.76 -7.62 5.23
N ILE A 87 -3.61 -7.09 5.64
CA ILE A 87 -3.46 -5.76 6.23
C ILE A 87 -2.74 -4.86 5.21
N LYS A 88 -3.29 -3.68 4.98
CA LYS A 88 -2.67 -2.63 4.15
C LYS A 88 -1.57 -1.95 4.96
N ILE A 89 -0.37 -1.96 4.41
CA ILE A 89 0.83 -1.40 5.02
C ILE A 89 1.16 -0.09 4.30
N PRO A 90 1.09 1.06 4.97
CA PRO A 90 1.47 2.33 4.35
C PRO A 90 2.98 2.42 4.19
N ILE A 91 3.40 2.84 2.99
CA ILE A 91 4.81 3.06 2.67
C ILE A 91 5.01 4.42 2.02
N SER A 92 6.18 5.02 2.24
CA SER A 92 6.64 6.16 1.45
C SER A 92 7.27 5.61 0.17
N CYS A 93 6.68 5.92 -0.98
CA CYS A 93 7.22 5.57 -2.28
C CYS A 93 8.23 6.60 -2.76
N ARG A 94 9.27 6.17 -3.46
CA ARG A 94 10.16 7.02 -4.25
C ARG A 94 10.26 6.46 -5.67
N CYS A 95 10.07 7.34 -6.64
CA CYS A 95 10.22 7.00 -8.04
C CYS A 95 11.58 7.42 -8.59
N SER A 96 12.25 6.49 -9.25
CA SER A 96 13.56 6.68 -9.86
C SER A 96 13.74 5.71 -11.02
N ASN A 97 14.33 6.20 -12.12
CA ASN A 97 14.64 5.39 -13.30
C ASN A 97 13.43 4.61 -13.85
N GLY A 98 12.25 5.24 -13.88
CA GLY A 98 11.02 4.64 -14.43
C GLY A 98 10.33 3.61 -13.52
N THR A 99 10.83 3.41 -12.30
CA THR A 99 10.26 2.47 -11.34
C THR A 99 10.08 3.09 -9.97
N GLY A 100 9.06 2.66 -9.22
CA GLY A 100 8.86 3.09 -7.84
C GLY A 100 9.18 1.97 -6.85
N VAL A 101 9.90 2.33 -5.79
CA VAL A 101 10.20 1.46 -4.65
C VAL A 101 10.04 2.23 -3.34
N SER A 102 9.83 1.52 -2.25
CA SER A 102 9.81 2.12 -0.91
C SER A 102 11.10 2.92 -0.63
N ASP A 103 10.96 4.18 -0.20
CA ASP A 103 12.05 5.13 0.09
C ASP A 103 12.86 4.74 1.33
N ASN A 104 12.18 4.22 2.35
CA ASN A 104 12.78 3.67 3.55
C ASN A 104 12.33 2.20 3.70
N PRO A 105 12.90 1.30 2.87
CA PRO A 105 12.50 -0.11 2.83
C PRO A 105 12.74 -0.80 4.18
N PRO A 106 11.97 -1.85 4.52
CA PRO A 106 12.33 -2.73 5.61
C PRO A 106 13.66 -3.42 5.33
N VAL A 107 14.39 -3.72 6.41
CA VAL A 107 15.63 -4.49 6.37
C VAL A 107 15.38 -5.80 7.10
N TYR A 108 15.65 -6.91 6.43
CA TYR A 108 15.49 -8.25 6.98
C TYR A 108 16.87 -8.87 7.22
N THR A 109 17.09 -9.36 8.44
CA THR A 109 18.31 -10.10 8.78
C THR A 109 18.10 -11.59 8.50
N VAL A 110 18.90 -12.14 7.59
CA VAL A 110 18.85 -13.55 7.16
C VAL A 110 19.01 -14.48 8.35
N LYS A 111 18.10 -15.44 8.48
CA LYS A 111 18.08 -16.48 9.51
C LYS A 111 18.54 -17.82 8.94
N LYS A 112 18.76 -18.77 9.85
CA LYS A 112 19.13 -20.14 9.48
C LYS A 112 18.06 -20.76 8.58
N ASN A 113 18.50 -21.37 7.48
CA ASN A 113 17.68 -22.02 6.45
C ASN A 113 16.83 -21.07 5.58
N ASP A 114 17.05 -19.75 5.67
CA ASP A 114 16.39 -18.83 4.75
C ASP A 114 16.93 -19.03 3.32
N THR A 115 16.04 -18.82 2.35
CA THR A 115 16.39 -18.58 0.95
C THR A 115 15.73 -17.27 0.53
N LEU A 116 16.25 -16.60 -0.49
CA LEU A 116 15.63 -15.37 -1.00
C LEU A 116 14.16 -15.61 -1.43
N TYR A 117 13.87 -16.79 -1.97
CA TYR A 117 12.51 -17.22 -2.31
C TYR A 117 11.61 -17.26 -1.07
N LEU A 118 11.99 -17.97 -0.01
CA LEU A 118 11.19 -18.07 1.22
C LEU A 118 11.03 -16.73 1.93
N ILE A 119 12.05 -15.88 1.90
CA ILE A 119 11.93 -14.52 2.44
C ILE A 119 10.85 -13.74 1.67
N ALA A 120 10.88 -13.78 0.34
CA ALA A 120 9.89 -13.12 -0.50
C ALA A 120 8.47 -13.70 -0.34
N SER A 121 8.30 -15.03 -0.52
CA SER A 121 7.00 -15.69 -0.58
C SER A 121 6.37 -15.92 0.79
N GLU A 122 7.17 -16.20 1.82
CA GLU A 122 6.67 -16.55 3.16
C GLU A 122 6.76 -15.36 4.11
N VAL A 123 7.96 -14.79 4.29
CA VAL A 123 8.17 -13.71 5.27
C VAL A 123 7.46 -12.43 4.86
N PHE A 124 7.61 -12.01 3.60
CA PHE A 124 6.93 -10.85 3.04
C PHE A 124 5.66 -11.20 2.27
N SER A 125 5.21 -12.46 2.34
CA SER A 125 3.91 -12.91 1.81
C SER A 125 3.67 -12.52 0.35
N GLY A 126 4.70 -12.61 -0.49
CA GLY A 126 4.62 -12.33 -1.93
C GLY A 126 4.58 -10.84 -2.30
N VAL A 127 4.65 -9.91 -1.33
CA VAL A 127 4.63 -8.46 -1.60
C VAL A 127 5.80 -8.01 -2.48
N VAL A 128 6.91 -8.74 -2.44
CA VAL A 128 8.09 -8.53 -3.27
C VAL A 128 8.52 -9.86 -3.85
N VAL A 129 9.01 -9.88 -5.09
CA VAL A 129 9.62 -11.09 -5.65
C VAL A 129 11.11 -11.17 -5.31
N TYR A 130 11.63 -12.39 -5.14
CA TYR A 130 13.01 -12.58 -4.68
C TYR A 130 14.05 -11.96 -5.62
N LYS A 131 13.79 -11.93 -6.94
CA LYS A 131 14.68 -11.29 -7.92
C LYS A 131 14.87 -9.80 -7.66
N LYS A 132 13.85 -9.11 -7.10
CA LYS A 132 13.99 -7.71 -6.69
C LYS A 132 14.84 -7.54 -5.45
N ILE A 133 14.81 -8.52 -4.54
CA ILE A 133 15.73 -8.57 -3.40
C ILE A 133 17.17 -8.74 -3.91
N VAL A 134 17.41 -9.62 -4.90
CA VAL A 134 18.73 -9.79 -5.54
C VAL A 134 19.24 -8.48 -6.12
N GLU A 135 18.43 -7.82 -6.95
CA GLU A 135 18.76 -6.55 -7.61
C GLU A 135 19.10 -5.45 -6.59
N ALA A 136 18.22 -5.22 -5.60
CA ALA A 136 18.40 -4.14 -4.63
C ALA A 136 19.61 -4.33 -3.71
N ASN A 137 19.99 -5.57 -3.43
CA ASN A 137 21.13 -5.90 -2.57
C ASN A 137 22.40 -6.23 -3.35
N LYS A 138 22.37 -6.15 -4.68
CA LYS A 138 23.50 -6.46 -5.57
C LYS A 138 24.10 -7.84 -5.29
N ILE A 139 23.25 -8.83 -5.04
CA ILE A 139 23.67 -10.18 -4.66
C ILE A 139 24.27 -10.88 -5.89
N PRO A 140 25.55 -11.28 -5.87
CA PRO A 140 26.19 -11.91 -7.04
C PRO A 140 25.68 -13.31 -7.34
N ASN A 141 25.34 -14.08 -6.30
CA ASN A 141 24.78 -15.42 -6.43
C ASN A 141 23.56 -15.56 -5.52
N GLU A 142 22.37 -15.63 -6.11
CA GLU A 142 21.08 -15.68 -5.39
C GLU A 142 20.88 -16.93 -4.52
N ASN A 143 21.68 -17.98 -4.75
CA ASN A 143 21.66 -19.20 -3.94
C ASN A 143 22.57 -19.12 -2.70
N LEU A 144 23.38 -18.07 -2.57
CA LEU A 144 24.34 -17.89 -1.48
C LEU A 144 24.00 -16.59 -0.73
N ILE A 145 23.25 -16.74 0.36
CA ILE A 145 23.04 -15.70 1.37
C ILE A 145 23.54 -16.20 2.72
N ASP A 146 24.13 -15.30 3.50
CA ASP A 146 24.76 -15.65 4.77
C ASP A 146 23.83 -15.34 5.94
N ILE A 147 23.81 -16.22 6.96
CA ILE A 147 23.09 -15.95 8.21
C ILE A 147 23.63 -14.65 8.83
N GLY A 148 22.72 -13.76 9.24
CA GLY A 148 23.08 -12.44 9.77
C GLY A 148 23.26 -11.36 8.71
N GLN A 149 23.23 -11.71 7.41
CA GLN A 149 23.24 -10.71 6.34
C GLN A 149 21.97 -9.85 6.41
N ASN A 150 22.13 -8.54 6.29
CA ASN A 150 21.01 -7.62 6.20
C ASN A 150 20.61 -7.41 4.73
N LEU A 151 19.35 -7.71 4.42
CA LEU A 151 18.76 -7.55 3.10
C LEU A 151 17.78 -6.39 3.11
N THR A 152 18.00 -5.42 2.23
CA THR A 152 17.04 -4.38 1.89
C THR A 152 15.89 -4.99 1.11
N ILE A 153 14.66 -4.71 1.51
CA ILE A 153 13.47 -5.29 0.90
C ILE A 153 12.74 -4.21 0.08
N PRO A 154 12.94 -4.15 -1.25
CA PRO A 154 12.37 -3.09 -2.09
C PRO A 154 10.89 -3.35 -2.37
N LEU A 155 10.01 -2.72 -1.60
CA LEU A 155 8.56 -2.89 -1.80
C LEU A 155 8.11 -2.10 -3.04
N PRO A 156 7.36 -2.71 -3.97
CA PRO A 156 6.94 -2.04 -5.21
C PRO A 156 5.87 -0.99 -4.94
N CYS A 157 5.94 0.13 -5.64
CA CYS A 157 4.96 1.23 -5.53
C CYS A 157 5.03 2.15 -6.75
N SER A 158 4.09 3.07 -6.89
CA SER A 158 4.15 4.15 -7.88
C SER A 158 3.53 5.43 -7.34
N CYS A 159 3.85 6.54 -8.00
CA CYS A 159 3.35 7.89 -7.76
C CYS A 159 2.65 8.48 -8.99
N ASP A 160 2.50 7.68 -10.05
CA ASP A 160 1.90 8.13 -11.30
C ASP A 160 0.42 8.46 -11.11
N ASP A 161 -0.07 9.36 -11.95
CA ASP A 161 -1.51 9.49 -12.11
C ASP A 161 -1.97 8.41 -13.09
N VAL A 162 -3.18 7.89 -12.89
CA VAL A 162 -3.74 6.85 -13.75
C VAL A 162 -4.97 7.43 -14.42
N ASP A 163 -4.94 7.49 -15.76
CA ASP A 163 -6.03 8.05 -16.59
C ASP A 163 -6.43 9.49 -16.22
N GLY A 164 -5.46 10.27 -15.74
CA GLY A 164 -5.67 11.65 -15.30
C GLY A 164 -6.13 11.80 -13.85
N ASP A 165 -6.42 10.69 -13.18
CA ASP A 165 -6.87 10.67 -11.79
C ASP A 165 -5.71 10.55 -10.80
N LYS A 166 -5.87 11.28 -9.68
CA LYS A 166 -4.99 11.18 -8.51
C LYS A 166 -5.36 9.92 -7.73
N VAL A 167 -4.47 8.94 -7.74
CA VAL A 167 -4.67 7.63 -7.07
C VAL A 167 -3.63 7.40 -5.98
N VAL A 168 -3.92 6.43 -5.11
CA VAL A 168 -2.94 5.79 -4.23
C VAL A 168 -2.67 4.40 -4.79
N HIS A 169 -1.43 4.14 -5.19
CA HIS A 169 -1.03 2.83 -5.69
C HIS A 169 -0.99 1.80 -4.56
N TYR A 170 -1.59 0.65 -4.81
CA TYR A 170 -1.66 -0.47 -3.88
C TYR A 170 -1.06 -1.72 -4.51
N ALA A 171 0.01 -2.23 -3.91
CA ALA A 171 0.57 -3.52 -4.29
C ALA A 171 -0.32 -4.66 -3.75
N HIS A 172 -1.21 -5.15 -4.60
CA HIS A 172 -2.11 -6.26 -4.29
C HIS A 172 -1.46 -7.59 -4.67
N VAL A 173 -1.23 -8.45 -3.68
CA VAL A 173 -0.77 -9.82 -3.93
C VAL A 173 -1.95 -10.67 -4.43
N VAL A 174 -1.82 -11.18 -5.65
CA VAL A 174 -2.86 -11.94 -6.34
C VAL A 174 -3.15 -13.24 -5.60
N GLN A 175 -4.41 -13.44 -5.23
CA GLN A 175 -4.87 -14.70 -4.64
C GLN A 175 -5.08 -15.77 -5.72
N SER A 176 -4.90 -17.04 -5.36
CA SER A 176 -5.17 -18.16 -6.28
C SER A 176 -6.62 -18.15 -6.74
N GLY A 177 -6.83 -18.23 -8.06
CA GLY A 177 -8.16 -18.19 -8.68
C GLY A 177 -8.73 -16.79 -8.93
N SER A 178 -8.00 -15.72 -8.56
CA SER A 178 -8.40 -14.36 -8.92
C SER A 178 -8.35 -14.13 -10.44
N THR A 179 -9.19 -13.22 -10.91
CA THR A 179 -9.20 -12.67 -12.27
C THR A 179 -8.98 -11.16 -12.21
N LEU A 180 -8.50 -10.55 -13.29
CA LEU A 180 -8.40 -9.08 -13.35
C LEU A 180 -9.76 -8.43 -13.12
N LYS A 181 -10.83 -9.04 -13.63
CA LYS A 181 -12.21 -8.57 -13.42
C LYS A 181 -12.63 -8.60 -11.95
N SER A 182 -12.32 -9.67 -11.22
CA SER A 182 -12.69 -9.77 -9.80
C SER A 182 -11.91 -8.77 -8.95
N ILE A 183 -10.61 -8.59 -9.24
CA ILE A 183 -9.75 -7.62 -8.56
C ILE A 183 -10.22 -6.19 -8.87
N ALA A 184 -10.49 -5.87 -10.13
CA ALA A 184 -10.97 -4.56 -10.55
C ALA A 184 -12.28 -4.18 -9.82
N LYS A 185 -13.22 -5.13 -9.74
CA LYS A 185 -14.48 -4.96 -9.01
C LYS A 185 -14.25 -4.75 -7.51
N GLU A 186 -13.34 -5.50 -6.89
CA GLU A 186 -13.04 -5.39 -5.46
C GLU A 186 -12.53 -4.00 -5.09
N PHE A 187 -11.63 -3.43 -5.91
CA PHE A 187 -10.98 -2.16 -5.62
C PHE A 187 -11.61 -0.95 -6.32
N GLY A 188 -12.70 -1.15 -7.07
CA GLY A 188 -13.43 -0.08 -7.73
C GLY A 188 -12.64 0.60 -8.85
N THR A 189 -11.91 -0.20 -9.63
CA THR A 189 -11.19 0.18 -10.86
C THR A 189 -11.69 -0.65 -12.05
N ASP A 190 -11.04 -0.53 -13.21
CA ASP A 190 -11.42 -1.19 -14.46
C ASP A 190 -10.37 -2.22 -14.90
N GLU A 191 -10.83 -3.30 -15.54
CA GLU A 191 -9.97 -4.38 -16.01
C GLU A 191 -8.90 -3.88 -16.99
N ASP A 192 -9.30 -3.02 -17.93
CA ASP A 192 -8.39 -2.44 -18.92
C ASP A 192 -7.33 -1.53 -18.29
N THR A 193 -7.69 -0.85 -17.20
CA THR A 193 -6.74 -0.05 -16.42
C THR A 193 -5.72 -0.96 -15.74
N LEU A 194 -6.15 -2.05 -15.11
CA LEU A 194 -5.23 -3.02 -14.51
C LEU A 194 -4.31 -3.65 -15.55
N LYS A 195 -4.83 -4.06 -16.71
CA LYS A 195 -4.03 -4.58 -17.84
C LYS A 195 -2.95 -3.59 -18.27
N LYS A 196 -3.33 -2.34 -18.48
CA LYS A 196 -2.45 -1.27 -18.98
C LYS A 196 -1.32 -0.94 -18.01
N ILE A 197 -1.62 -0.73 -16.72
CA ILE A 197 -0.57 -0.29 -15.78
C ILE A 197 0.37 -1.43 -15.37
N ASN A 198 -0.08 -2.69 -15.47
CA ASN A 198 0.71 -3.87 -15.13
C ASN A 198 1.33 -4.60 -16.32
N ASP A 199 1.09 -4.15 -17.57
CA ASP A 199 1.46 -4.87 -18.79
C ASP A 199 0.95 -6.32 -18.84
N ILE A 200 -0.26 -6.55 -18.33
CA ILE A 200 -0.93 -7.86 -18.31
C ILE A 200 -1.92 -7.89 -19.46
N ALA A 201 -1.72 -8.77 -20.44
CA ALA A 201 -2.64 -8.87 -21.59
C ALA A 201 -4.00 -9.48 -21.21
N ASP A 202 -3.97 -10.51 -20.36
CA ASP A 202 -5.13 -11.28 -19.91
C ASP A 202 -4.79 -12.08 -18.64
N ASP A 203 -5.80 -12.76 -18.09
CA ASP A 203 -5.69 -13.55 -16.85
C ASP A 203 -4.63 -14.68 -16.93
N SER A 204 -4.22 -15.15 -18.12
CA SER A 204 -3.14 -16.15 -18.25
C SER A 204 -1.77 -15.63 -17.83
N LYS A 205 -1.63 -14.30 -17.71
CA LYS A 205 -0.44 -13.61 -17.21
C LYS A 205 -0.62 -13.10 -15.77
N LEU A 206 -1.76 -13.38 -15.15
CA LEU A 206 -2.03 -13.06 -13.76
C LEU A 206 -1.60 -14.25 -12.89
N PHE A 207 -0.45 -14.12 -12.23
CA PHE A 207 0.11 -15.20 -11.41
C PHE A 207 -0.25 -15.01 -9.94
N ALA A 208 -0.74 -16.08 -9.31
CA ALA A 208 -0.92 -16.11 -7.86
C ALA A 208 0.39 -15.83 -7.12
N ASP A 209 0.27 -15.25 -5.93
CA ASP A 209 1.37 -14.90 -5.03
C ASP A 209 2.36 -13.87 -5.61
N GLN A 210 1.99 -13.19 -6.70
CA GLN A 210 2.73 -12.05 -7.25
C GLN A 210 1.96 -10.74 -6.98
N PRO A 211 2.67 -9.63 -6.71
CA PRO A 211 2.04 -8.34 -6.54
C PRO A 211 1.71 -7.73 -7.90
N ILE A 212 0.50 -7.16 -8.03
CA ILE A 212 0.13 -6.26 -9.12
C ILE A 212 -0.20 -4.88 -8.55
N ASP A 213 -0.02 -3.85 -9.37
CA ASP A 213 -0.41 -2.49 -9.07
C ASP A 213 -1.92 -2.33 -9.24
N VAL A 214 -2.57 -1.83 -8.19
CA VAL A 214 -4.00 -1.49 -8.19
C VAL A 214 -4.13 -0.01 -7.84
N PRO A 215 -4.73 0.82 -8.72
CA PRO A 215 -4.89 2.23 -8.49
C PRO A 215 -6.13 2.48 -7.63
N LEU A 216 -5.95 2.72 -6.34
CA LEU A 216 -7.06 3.05 -5.45
C LEU A 216 -7.49 4.50 -5.64
N LYS A 217 -8.80 4.72 -5.79
CA LYS A 217 -9.38 6.06 -5.74
C LYS A 217 -8.95 6.76 -4.46
N ALA A 218 -8.52 8.01 -4.58
CA ALA A 218 -7.95 8.74 -3.46
C ALA A 218 -8.49 10.17 -3.40
N CYS A 219 -8.66 10.66 -2.17
CA CYS A 219 -8.93 12.06 -1.94
C CYS A 219 -7.59 12.81 -1.93
N SER A 220 -7.57 13.96 -2.58
CA SER A 220 -6.39 14.83 -2.61
C SER A 220 -6.53 15.95 -1.59
N SER A 221 -5.40 16.35 -1.02
CA SER A 221 -5.36 17.50 -0.12
C SER A 221 -5.45 18.80 -0.92
N SER A 222 -6.12 19.81 -0.36
CA SER A 222 -6.07 21.20 -0.86
C SER A 222 -4.98 22.00 -0.14
N ILE A 223 -3.93 21.31 0.32
CA ILE A 223 -2.83 21.91 1.08
C ILE A 223 -1.97 22.75 0.13
N LYS A 224 -1.46 23.89 0.63
CA LYS A 224 -0.61 24.78 -0.17
C LYS A 224 0.69 24.09 -0.60
N SER A 225 1.22 24.48 -1.75
CA SER A 225 2.44 23.95 -2.35
C SER A 225 3.67 23.99 -1.44
N GLU A 226 3.73 24.94 -0.51
CA GLU A 226 4.87 25.15 0.38
C GLU A 226 4.84 24.24 1.62
N SER A 227 3.73 23.51 1.83
CA SER A 227 3.64 22.55 2.93
C SER A 227 4.41 21.27 2.61
N LEU A 228 5.02 20.68 3.64
CA LEU A 228 5.58 19.32 3.54
C LEU A 228 4.51 18.26 3.21
N ASP A 229 3.25 18.55 3.53
CA ASP A 229 2.11 17.67 3.31
C ASP A 229 1.40 17.95 1.96
N ASN A 230 2.00 18.79 1.12
CA ASN A 230 1.48 19.07 -0.22
C ASN A 230 1.45 17.77 -1.05
N GLY A 231 0.35 17.56 -1.77
CA GLY A 231 0.16 16.35 -2.56
C GLY A 231 -0.16 15.10 -1.72
N LEU A 232 -0.53 15.25 -0.45
CA LEU A 232 -1.07 14.16 0.37
C LEU A 232 -2.30 13.56 -0.31
N ARG A 233 -2.23 12.25 -0.56
CA ARG A 233 -3.32 11.44 -1.11
C ARG A 233 -3.68 10.35 -0.11
N VAL A 234 -4.98 10.15 0.10
CA VAL A 234 -5.49 9.14 1.03
C VAL A 234 -6.50 8.28 0.30
N ALA A 235 -6.30 6.96 0.35
CA ALA A 235 -7.17 6.01 -0.33
C ALA A 235 -8.60 6.08 0.22
N ASN A 236 -9.58 5.81 -0.64
CA ASN A 236 -10.98 5.82 -0.26
C ASN A 236 -11.27 4.89 0.93
N GLY A 237 -12.08 5.36 1.87
CA GLY A 237 -12.45 4.63 3.08
C GLY A 237 -11.34 4.53 4.13
N THR A 238 -10.25 5.30 3.99
CA THR A 238 -9.12 5.30 4.94
C THR A 238 -8.91 6.68 5.55
N TYR A 239 -8.01 6.76 6.52
CA TYR A 239 -7.61 8.03 7.12
C TYR A 239 -6.10 8.09 7.37
N VAL A 240 -5.58 9.30 7.55
CA VAL A 240 -4.16 9.55 7.86
C VAL A 240 -4.05 10.64 8.90
N PHE A 241 -2.91 10.66 9.61
CA PHE A 241 -2.54 11.76 10.48
C PHE A 241 -1.48 12.62 9.83
N THR A 242 -1.63 13.93 9.91
CA THR A 242 -0.68 14.90 9.37
C THR A 242 -0.35 15.98 10.41
N ALA A 243 0.52 16.93 10.08
CA ALA A 243 0.93 17.98 11.00
C ALA A 243 1.40 17.43 12.36
N ASN A 244 2.32 16.46 12.35
CA ASN A 244 2.82 15.78 13.55
C ASN A 244 1.73 15.11 14.42
N ASN A 245 0.70 14.56 13.77
CA ASN A 245 -0.48 13.93 14.38
C ASN A 245 -1.53 14.89 14.95
N CYS A 246 -1.44 16.19 14.66
CA CYS A 246 -2.41 17.17 15.14
C CYS A 246 -3.68 17.23 14.29
N GLU A 247 -3.61 16.78 13.03
CA GLU A 247 -4.73 16.77 12.12
C GLU A 247 -4.99 15.33 11.67
N LYS A 248 -6.25 14.90 11.74
CA LYS A 248 -6.70 13.62 11.18
C LYS A 248 -7.47 13.93 9.89
N CYS A 249 -7.01 13.38 8.79
CA CYS A 249 -7.65 13.54 7.48
C CYS A 249 -8.29 12.22 7.04
N THR A 250 -9.57 12.24 6.69
CA THR A 250 -10.34 11.10 6.21
C THR A 250 -10.65 11.25 4.71
N CYS A 251 -10.72 10.13 4.01
CA CYS A 251 -11.18 10.09 2.62
C CYS A 251 -12.46 9.27 2.51
N ASP A 252 -13.54 9.95 2.11
CA ASP A 252 -14.76 9.34 1.59
C ASP A 252 -14.98 9.87 0.17
N TYR A 253 -14.39 9.16 -0.80
CA TYR A 253 -14.35 9.56 -2.20
C TYR A 253 -15.75 9.60 -2.82
N ALA A 254 -16.70 8.79 -2.31
CA ALA A 254 -18.08 8.80 -2.79
C ALA A 254 -18.80 10.11 -2.44
N SER A 255 -18.46 10.71 -1.30
CA SER A 255 -19.01 11.99 -0.85
C SER A 255 -18.24 13.19 -1.43
N SER A 256 -16.92 13.15 -1.46
CA SER A 256 -16.08 14.23 -2.00
C SER A 256 -14.67 13.74 -2.36
N PRO A 257 -14.10 14.16 -3.51
CA PRO A 257 -12.70 13.86 -3.86
C PRO A 257 -11.69 14.72 -3.08
N THR A 258 -12.14 15.60 -2.17
CA THR A 258 -11.27 16.42 -1.31
C THR A 258 -11.13 15.83 0.07
N LEU A 259 -9.89 15.74 0.57
CA LEU A 259 -9.58 15.29 1.93
C LEU A 259 -10.29 16.13 2.99
N GLN A 260 -10.99 15.46 3.92
CA GLN A 260 -11.65 16.10 5.05
C GLN A 260 -10.75 15.99 6.28
N CYS A 261 -10.23 17.11 6.78
CA CYS A 261 -9.32 17.14 7.91
C CYS A 261 -9.94 17.82 9.11
N GLU A 262 -9.77 17.22 10.28
CA GLU A 262 -10.19 17.75 11.57
C GLU A 262 -9.06 17.66 12.58
N GLN A 263 -9.06 18.60 13.53
CA GLN A 263 -8.12 18.55 14.63
C GLN A 263 -8.31 17.26 15.42
N THR A 264 -7.20 16.60 15.72
CA THR A 264 -7.20 15.35 16.47
C THR A 264 -7.80 15.53 17.87
N GLN A 265 -8.54 14.52 18.32
CA GLN A 265 -8.97 14.43 19.72
C GLN A 265 -7.87 13.90 20.65
N LEU A 266 -6.71 13.53 20.09
CA LEU A 266 -5.55 13.12 20.88
C LEU A 266 -5.04 14.34 21.66
N LYS A 267 -5.00 14.24 23.00
CA LYS A 267 -4.32 15.22 23.86
C LYS A 267 -2.81 15.14 23.64
N LEU A 268 -2.32 15.73 22.56
CA LEU A 268 -0.91 15.87 22.25
C LEU A 268 -0.44 17.25 22.74
N ALA A 269 0.55 17.27 23.62
CA ALA A 269 1.05 18.48 24.28
C ALA A 269 1.61 19.55 23.31
N THR A 270 1.84 19.19 22.05
CA THR A 270 2.55 19.99 21.05
C THR A 270 1.67 20.54 19.93
N CYS A 271 0.36 20.24 19.93
CA CYS A 271 -0.51 20.75 18.87
C CYS A 271 -0.81 22.24 19.10
N PRO A 272 -0.55 23.12 18.10
CA PRO A 272 -0.89 24.53 18.23
C PRO A 272 -2.40 24.69 18.46
N ASN A 273 -2.78 25.66 19.29
CA ASN A 273 -4.19 25.93 19.59
C ASN A 273 -4.88 26.45 18.30
N PRO A 274 -6.05 25.93 17.88
CA PRO A 274 -6.73 26.32 16.64
C PRO A 274 -6.96 27.82 16.48
N SER A 275 -7.07 28.58 17.57
CA SER A 275 -7.16 30.05 17.58
C SER A 275 -5.92 30.77 17.02
N ASN A 276 -4.77 30.10 16.89
CA ASN A 276 -3.56 30.63 16.25
C ASN A 276 -3.33 30.09 14.82
N ILE A 277 -4.11 29.11 14.35
CA ILE A 277 -3.88 28.37 13.09
C ILE A 277 -4.63 28.97 11.89
N ALA A 278 -5.66 29.78 12.14
CA ALA A 278 -6.39 30.51 11.08
C ALA A 278 -5.49 31.40 10.19
N SER A 279 -4.24 31.64 10.58
CA SER A 279 -3.25 32.39 9.81
C SER A 279 -2.39 31.55 8.85
N ARG A 280 -2.37 30.21 8.94
CA ARG A 280 -1.41 29.37 8.17
C ARG A 280 -2.01 28.27 7.32
N ILE A 281 -3.24 27.84 7.56
CA ILE A 281 -3.94 26.87 6.70
C ILE A 281 -5.08 27.62 6.02
N GLY A 282 -5.19 27.50 4.70
CA GLY A 282 -6.24 28.13 3.88
C GLY A 282 -7.62 27.48 4.10
N SER A 283 -7.99 27.28 5.35
CA SER A 283 -9.23 26.69 5.79
C SER A 283 -10.35 27.70 5.66
N ARG A 284 -11.20 27.50 4.65
CA ARG A 284 -12.54 28.07 4.60
C ARG A 284 -13.39 27.31 5.63
N TRP A 285 -13.20 27.63 6.91
CA TRP A 285 -14.02 27.10 8.00
C TRP A 285 -15.45 27.62 7.82
N SER A 286 -16.32 26.79 7.25
CA SER A 286 -17.76 27.04 7.31
C SER A 286 -18.25 26.50 8.65
N PHE A 287 -18.05 27.27 9.72
CA PHE A 287 -18.72 27.02 10.98
C PHE A 287 -20.21 27.35 10.80
N LEU A 288 -21.05 26.35 10.51
CA LEU A 288 -22.46 26.42 10.87
C LEU A 288 -22.56 26.12 12.37
N PHE A 289 -22.25 27.12 13.19
CA PHE A 289 -22.72 27.14 14.57
C PHE A 289 -24.23 27.39 14.52
N ILE A 290 -25.03 26.33 14.67
CA ILE A 290 -26.43 26.46 15.10
C ILE A 290 -26.37 26.91 16.56
N SER A 291 -26.32 28.21 16.78
CA SER A 291 -26.52 28.79 18.10
C SER A 291 -28.03 28.95 18.30
N SER A 292 -28.66 27.93 18.90
CA SER A 292 -29.98 28.07 19.49
C SER A 292 -29.84 28.81 20.82
N ILE A 293 -29.81 30.15 20.76
CA ILE A 293 -30.04 31.00 21.93
C ILE A 293 -31.45 31.58 21.77
N HIS A 294 -32.39 31.02 22.52
CA HIS A 294 -33.67 31.67 22.81
C HIS A 294 -33.41 32.91 23.67
N LEU A 295 -33.37 34.08 23.02
CA LEU A 295 -33.52 35.37 23.66
C LEU A 295 -34.99 35.79 23.55
N ILE A 296 -35.68 35.71 24.68
CA ILE A 296 -36.99 36.32 24.93
C ILE A 296 -36.80 37.84 24.90
N PRO A 297 -37.54 38.61 24.08
CA PRO A 297 -37.68 40.04 24.29
C PRO A 297 -39.01 40.32 24.99
N LEU A 298 -38.92 40.62 26.29
CA LEU A 298 -39.96 41.35 27.01
C LEU A 298 -39.58 42.84 26.89
N PHE A 299 -40.34 43.63 26.12
CA PHE A 299 -40.62 45.05 26.37
C PHE A 299 -41.53 45.56 25.25
N LEU A 300 -42.84 45.60 25.55
CA LEU A 300 -43.85 46.38 24.83
C LEU A 300 -44.15 47.60 25.70
N TYR A 301 -43.87 48.80 25.19
CA TYR A 301 -44.42 50.05 25.70
C TYR A 301 -45.39 50.60 24.65
N LEU A 302 -46.67 50.56 25.02
CA LEU A 302 -47.77 51.51 24.77
C LEU A 302 -47.77 52.37 23.49
N PHE A 303 -48.81 52.14 22.66
CA PHE A 303 -49.63 53.19 22.04
C PHE A 303 -51.06 52.65 21.80
N GLN A 304 -51.91 52.77 22.81
CA GLN A 304 -53.31 53.25 22.83
C GLN A 304 -53.97 52.90 24.16
#